data_AF-A0A7V3NBL8-F1
#
_entry.id   AF-A0A7V3NBL8-F1
#
_cell.length_a   1.000
_cell.length_b   1.000
_cell.length_c   1.000
_cell.angle_alpha   90.00
_cell.angle_beta   90.00
_cell.angle_gamma   90.00
#
_symmetry.space_group_name_H-M   'P 1'
#
loop_
_entity.id
_entity.type
_entity.pdbx_description
1 polymer ?
#
loop_
_entity_poly.entity_id
_entity_poly.type
_entity_poly.pdbx_seq_one_letter_code
_entity_poly.pdbx_strand_id
1 'polypeptide(L)'
;MAIPPDPTNYSRSPESPDRMSRQSEVVRDILESVLEHTAEASADDDGLDPVQRQALAEVARRYRGQPLVPVPVLSELVQAMLVAEFRDRPEWCSAWGAVAGRVAQTLWDDAISRQRLEVLWSRLTEG
;
A
#
# COMPACT_ATOMS: atom_id res chain seq x y z
N MET A 1 -57.65 -20.45 12.67
CA MET A 1 -57.03 -19.31 11.97
C MET A 1 -55.53 -19.44 12.14
N ALA A 2 -54.81 -19.79 11.08
CA ALA A 2 -53.35 -19.95 11.09
C ALA A 2 -52.72 -18.67 10.51
N ILE A 3 -51.75 -18.10 11.23
CA ILE A 3 -50.98 -16.91 10.81
C ILE A 3 -49.86 -17.40 9.87
N PRO A 4 -49.73 -16.87 8.64
CA PRO A 4 -48.61 -17.24 7.76
C PRO A 4 -47.30 -16.60 8.27
N PRO A 5 -46.15 -17.31 8.20
CA PRO A 5 -44.86 -16.73 8.54
C PRO A 5 -44.44 -15.68 7.50
N ASP A 6 -43.95 -14.55 8.00
CA ASP A 6 -43.42 -13.42 7.25
C ASP A 6 -42.10 -13.79 6.53
N PRO A 7 -41.97 -13.59 5.20
CA PRO A 7 -40.78 -13.99 4.45
C PRO A 7 -39.62 -12.98 4.49
N THR A 8 -39.67 -11.92 5.30
CA THR A 8 -38.72 -10.80 5.14
C THR A 8 -37.44 -10.90 5.96
N ASN A 9 -37.15 -12.04 6.60
CA ASN A 9 -35.96 -12.21 7.44
C ASN A 9 -34.91 -13.15 6.82
N TYR A 10 -34.49 -12.87 5.58
CA TYR A 10 -33.31 -13.49 4.99
C TYR A 10 -32.12 -12.53 5.03
N SER A 11 -31.15 -12.90 5.87
CA SER A 11 -29.72 -12.78 5.60
C SER A 11 -29.11 -11.37 5.55
N ARG A 12 -29.00 -10.73 6.72
CA ARG A 12 -27.71 -10.10 7.04
C ARG A 12 -26.70 -11.23 7.23
N SER A 13 -26.07 -11.64 6.12
CA SER A 13 -24.84 -12.44 6.21
C SER A 13 -23.88 -11.70 7.14
N PRO A 14 -23.39 -12.31 8.21
CA PRO A 14 -22.35 -11.70 9.02
C PRO A 14 -21.13 -11.56 8.11
N GLU A 15 -20.85 -10.33 7.70
CA GLU A 15 -19.59 -9.92 7.11
C GLU A 15 -18.51 -10.45 8.05
N SER A 16 -17.87 -11.54 7.63
CA SER A 16 -17.13 -12.38 8.56
C SER A 16 -15.94 -11.57 9.10
N PRO A 17 -15.88 -11.30 10.42
CA PRO A 17 -14.84 -10.46 11.01
C PRO A 17 -13.42 -10.99 10.73
N ASP A 18 -13.31 -12.29 10.42
CA ASP A 18 -12.08 -12.97 10.06
C ASP A 18 -11.39 -12.39 8.79
N ARG A 19 -12.16 -11.86 7.81
CA ARG A 19 -11.56 -11.32 6.57
C ARG A 19 -10.88 -9.97 6.79
N MET A 20 -11.44 -9.10 7.63
CA MET A 20 -10.85 -7.79 7.93
C MET A 20 -9.60 -7.91 8.80
N SER A 21 -9.56 -8.88 9.73
CA SER A 21 -8.38 -9.12 10.56
C SER A 21 -7.17 -9.55 9.72
N ARG A 22 -7.34 -10.53 8.82
CA ARG A 22 -6.25 -10.97 7.94
C ARG A 22 -5.75 -9.87 7.01
N GLN A 23 -6.64 -9.03 6.48
CA GLN A 23 -6.23 -7.87 5.68
C GLN A 23 -5.42 -6.86 6.49
N SER A 24 -5.79 -6.65 7.76
CA SER A 24 -5.08 -5.71 8.64
C SER A 24 -3.69 -6.22 9.03
N GLU A 25 -3.53 -7.53 9.24
CA GLU A 25 -2.22 -8.15 9.49
C GLU A 25 -1.31 -8.05 8.25
N VAL A 26 -1.82 -8.35 7.06
CA VAL A 26 -1.08 -8.21 5.80
C VAL A 26 -0.68 -6.75 5.56
N VAL A 27 -1.58 -5.79 5.81
CA VAL A 27 -1.28 -4.36 5.71
C VAL A 27 -0.19 -3.93 6.68
N ARG A 28 -0.19 -4.47 7.90
CA ARG A 28 0.84 -4.18 8.89
C ARG A 28 2.19 -4.75 8.49
N ASP A 29 2.23 -5.99 8.00
CA ASP A 29 3.45 -6.65 7.53
C ASP A 29 4.06 -5.92 6.33
N ILE A 30 3.21 -5.49 5.39
CA ILE A 30 3.62 -4.62 4.27
C ILE A 30 4.13 -3.27 4.78
N LEU A 31 3.43 -2.64 5.72
CA LEU A 31 3.85 -1.36 6.28
C LEU A 31 5.20 -1.50 6.97
N GLU A 32 5.39 -2.54 7.77
CA GLU A 32 6.65 -2.85 8.45
C GLU A 32 7.77 -3.10 7.43
N SER A 33 7.52 -3.92 6.41
CA SER A 33 8.44 -4.13 5.30
C SER A 33 8.79 -2.82 4.58
N VAL A 34 7.81 -1.99 4.22
CA VAL A 34 8.07 -0.68 3.59
C VAL A 34 8.88 0.24 4.51
N LEU A 35 8.62 0.20 5.83
CA LEU A 35 9.33 0.99 6.84
C LEU A 35 10.77 0.50 7.06
N GLU A 36 11.00 -0.80 7.05
CA GLU A 36 12.32 -1.44 7.12
C GLU A 36 13.13 -1.08 5.86
N HIS A 37 12.56 -1.28 4.67
CA HIS A 37 13.22 -0.94 3.42
C HIS A 37 13.49 0.58 3.29
N THR A 38 12.61 1.46 3.80
CA THR A 38 12.90 2.92 3.84
C THR A 38 13.93 3.29 4.90
N ALA A 39 14.03 2.55 6.00
CA ALA A 39 15.08 2.74 7.00
C ALA A 39 16.45 2.37 6.43
N GLU A 40 16.53 1.24 5.74
CA GLU A 40 17.76 0.71 5.16
C GLU A 40 18.23 1.52 3.94
N ALA A 41 17.29 1.99 3.11
CA ALA A 41 17.62 2.88 1.99
C ALA A 41 18.28 4.19 2.45
N SER A 42 18.08 4.63 3.71
CA SER A 42 18.78 5.79 4.25
C SER A 42 20.26 5.50 4.57
N ALA A 43 20.62 4.23 4.78
CA ALA A 43 21.93 3.79 5.23
C ALA A 43 22.83 3.28 4.10
N ASP A 44 22.30 2.54 3.11
CA ASP A 44 23.04 2.11 1.90
C ASP A 44 22.03 1.64 0.82
N ASP A 45 22.34 1.81 -0.46
CA ASP A 45 21.43 1.55 -1.60
C ASP A 45 21.11 0.05 -1.82
N ASP A 46 21.48 -0.84 -0.90
CA ASP A 46 21.52 -2.29 -1.11
C ASP A 46 20.23 -3.04 -0.68
N GLY A 47 19.32 -2.39 0.04
CA GLY A 47 18.16 -3.07 0.65
C GLY A 47 16.97 -3.35 -0.28
N LEU A 48 16.82 -2.63 -1.41
CA LEU A 48 15.69 -2.82 -2.32
C LEU A 48 16.00 -3.84 -3.41
N ASP A 49 15.10 -4.83 -3.56
CA ASP A 49 15.11 -5.76 -4.68
C ASP A 49 15.11 -4.99 -6.01
N PRO A 50 15.89 -5.41 -7.03
CA PRO A 50 15.97 -4.73 -8.31
C PRO A 50 14.61 -4.51 -8.99
N VAL A 51 13.64 -5.42 -8.81
CA VAL A 51 12.29 -5.30 -9.39
C VAL A 51 11.53 -4.18 -8.69
N GLN A 52 11.58 -4.12 -7.36
CA GLN A 52 10.96 -3.05 -6.58
C GLN A 52 11.59 -1.69 -6.93
N ARG A 53 12.92 -1.63 -7.02
CA ARG A 53 13.64 -0.41 -7.42
C ARG A 53 13.21 0.06 -8.81
N GLN A 54 13.11 -0.85 -9.78
CA GLN A 54 12.65 -0.52 -11.12
C GLN A 54 11.22 0.01 -11.12
N ALA A 55 10.32 -0.62 -10.36
CA ALA A 55 8.93 -0.17 -10.23
C ALA A 55 8.83 1.24 -9.61
N LEU A 56 9.61 1.52 -8.56
CA LEU A 56 9.69 2.84 -7.94
C LEU A 56 10.27 3.89 -8.90
N ALA A 57 11.32 3.55 -9.65
CA ALA A 57 11.92 4.42 -10.66
C ALA A 57 10.92 4.76 -11.80
N GLU A 58 10.06 3.83 -12.19
CA GLU A 58 9.00 4.09 -13.16
C GLU A 58 7.98 5.11 -12.65
N VAL A 59 7.57 4.99 -11.38
CA VAL A 59 6.67 5.97 -10.74
C VAL A 59 7.36 7.33 -10.63
N ALA A 60 8.62 7.38 -10.20
CA ALA A 60 9.41 8.61 -10.11
C ALA A 60 9.55 9.30 -11.47
N ARG A 61 9.78 8.54 -12.54
CA ARG A 61 9.81 9.05 -13.91
C ARG A 61 8.44 9.60 -14.35
N ARG A 62 7.33 8.93 -14.01
CA ARG A 62 5.97 9.36 -14.35
C ARG A 62 5.58 10.66 -13.66
N TYR A 63 5.96 10.83 -12.39
CA TYR A 63 5.63 12.00 -11.58
C TYR A 63 6.81 12.97 -11.42
N ARG A 64 7.80 12.92 -12.32
CA ARG A 64 9.00 13.77 -12.27
C ARG A 64 8.61 15.24 -12.23
N GLY A 65 9.20 15.99 -11.29
CA GLY A 65 8.91 17.42 -11.08
C GLY A 65 7.66 17.70 -10.25
N GLN A 66 6.94 16.67 -9.79
CA GLN A 66 5.86 16.83 -8.80
C GLN A 66 6.39 16.63 -7.38
N PRO A 67 5.86 17.38 -6.39
CA PRO A 67 6.21 17.17 -4.99
C PRO A 67 5.67 15.81 -4.51
N LEU A 68 6.38 15.21 -3.55
CA LEU A 68 5.86 14.02 -2.87
C LEU A 68 4.63 14.43 -2.04
N VAL A 69 3.47 13.85 -2.37
CA VAL A 69 2.19 14.08 -1.68
C VAL A 69 1.49 12.73 -1.49
N PRO A 70 0.66 12.57 -0.45
CA PRO A 70 0.02 11.28 -0.10
C PRO A 70 -0.80 10.70 -1.27
N VAL A 71 -1.49 11.58 -2.00
CA VAL A 71 -2.22 11.26 -3.23
C VAL A 71 -1.90 12.33 -4.27
N PRO A 72 -1.53 11.98 -5.52
CA PRO A 72 -1.44 10.62 -6.05
C PRO A 72 -0.07 9.93 -5.86
N VAL A 73 1.00 10.69 -5.59
CA VAL A 73 2.39 10.21 -5.75
C VAL A 73 2.72 9.06 -4.79
N LEU A 74 2.51 9.25 -3.48
CA LEU A 74 2.87 8.22 -2.49
C LEU A 74 2.00 6.97 -2.61
N SER A 75 0.71 7.13 -2.88
CA SER A 75 -0.19 6.00 -3.15
C SER A 75 0.30 5.15 -4.34
N GLU A 76 0.78 5.77 -5.42
CA GLU A 76 1.32 5.05 -6.58
C GLU A 76 2.65 4.36 -6.26
N LEU A 77 3.52 4.97 -5.44
CA LEU A 77 4.76 4.33 -4.98
C LEU A 77 4.47 3.05 -4.17
N VAL A 78 3.56 3.16 -3.20
CA VAL A 78 3.14 2.01 -2.38
C VAL A 78 2.50 0.95 -3.27
N GLN A 79 1.63 1.34 -4.20
CA GLN A 79 1.02 0.40 -5.13
C GLN A 79 2.06 -0.31 -6.01
N ALA A 80 3.08 0.39 -6.49
CA ALA A 80 4.16 -0.20 -7.28
C ALA A 80 4.95 -1.25 -6.50
N MET A 81 5.26 -0.98 -5.22
CA MET A 81 5.91 -1.96 -4.34
C MET A 81 5.02 -3.18 -4.09
N LEU A 82 3.73 -2.96 -3.81
CA LEU A 82 2.77 -4.05 -3.61
C LEU A 82 2.66 -4.95 -4.84
N VAL A 83 2.61 -4.36 -6.03
CA VAL A 83 2.54 -5.12 -7.29
C VAL A 83 3.84 -5.89 -7.55
N ALA A 84 4.99 -5.31 -7.23
CA ALA A 84 6.28 -5.98 -7.36
C ALA A 84 6.40 -7.19 -6.41
N GLU A 85 6.00 -7.02 -5.15
CA GLU A 85 6.06 -8.05 -4.11
C GLU A 85 5.05 -9.20 -4.38
N PHE A 86 3.81 -8.85 -4.74
CA PHE A 86 2.73 -9.82 -4.93
C PHE A 86 2.46 -10.15 -6.39
N ARG A 87 3.49 -10.09 -7.25
CA ARG A 87 3.36 -10.29 -8.71
C ARG A 87 2.69 -11.63 -9.08
N ASP A 88 2.84 -12.65 -8.24
CA ASP A 88 2.27 -13.98 -8.44
C ASP A 88 0.76 -14.06 -8.12
N ARG A 89 0.13 -12.96 -7.69
CA ARG A 89 -1.30 -12.87 -7.33
C ARG A 89 -2.01 -11.72 -8.07
N PRO A 90 -2.24 -11.85 -9.39
CA PRO A 90 -2.86 -10.80 -10.21
C PRO A 90 -4.33 -10.52 -9.84
N GLU A 91 -5.00 -11.46 -9.17
CA GLU A 91 -6.40 -11.35 -8.77
C GLU A 91 -6.67 -10.24 -7.74
N TRP A 92 -5.63 -9.68 -7.12
CA TRP A 92 -5.76 -8.60 -6.11
C TRP A 92 -5.44 -7.21 -6.67
N CYS A 93 -5.11 -7.09 -7.96
CA CYS A 93 -4.74 -5.83 -8.60
C CYS A 93 -5.75 -4.69 -8.39
N SER A 94 -7.05 -4.98 -8.40
CA SER A 94 -8.09 -3.96 -8.15
C SER A 94 -8.24 -3.58 -6.68
N ALA A 95 -7.86 -4.45 -5.75
CA ALA A 95 -7.96 -4.21 -4.31
C ALA A 95 -6.75 -3.42 -3.77
N TRP A 96 -5.60 -3.50 -4.45
CA TRP A 96 -4.36 -2.87 -4.00
C TRP A 96 -4.42 -1.34 -4.00
N GLY A 97 -5.19 -0.70 -4.89
CA GLY A 97 -5.29 0.76 -4.91
C GLY A 97 -5.85 1.34 -3.59
N ALA A 98 -6.90 0.71 -3.04
CA ALA A 98 -7.49 1.15 -1.78
C ALA A 98 -6.55 0.90 -0.58
N VAL A 99 -5.82 -0.22 -0.60
CA VAL A 99 -4.82 -0.55 0.42
C VAL A 99 -3.64 0.42 0.35
N ALA A 100 -3.11 0.66 -0.84
CA ALA A 100 -2.01 1.58 -1.09
C ALA A 100 -2.34 3.00 -0.62
N GLY A 101 -3.55 3.49 -0.90
CA GLY A 101 -4.00 4.79 -0.41
C GLY A 101 -4.04 4.87 1.11
N ARG A 102 -4.50 3.83 1.81
CA ARG A 102 -4.52 3.79 3.27
C ARG A 102 -3.10 3.73 3.86
N VAL A 103 -2.24 2.89 3.30
CA VAL A 103 -0.83 2.78 3.73
C VAL A 103 -0.08 4.09 3.49
N ALA A 104 -0.25 4.71 2.32
CA ALA A 104 0.31 6.02 2.01
C ALA A 104 -0.14 7.08 3.02
N GLN A 105 -1.42 7.11 3.37
CA GLN A 105 -1.93 8.04 4.37
C GLN A 105 -1.30 7.80 5.76
N THR A 106 -1.18 6.54 6.18
CA THR A 106 -0.54 6.19 7.46
C THR A 106 0.93 6.59 7.50
N LEU A 107 1.68 6.31 6.43
CA LEU A 107 3.09 6.70 6.32
C LEU A 107 3.27 8.23 6.27
N TRP A 108 2.29 8.95 5.71
CA TRP A 108 2.34 10.40 5.62
C TRP A 108 2.03 11.11 6.97
N ASP A 109 1.18 10.49 7.80
CA ASP A 109 0.82 10.98 9.14
C ASP A 109 1.99 10.81 10.13
N ASP A 110 2.79 9.76 9.96
CA ASP A 110 4.02 9.56 10.73
C ASP A 110 5.17 10.46 10.22
N ALA A 111 5.65 11.37 11.07
CA ALA A 111 6.65 12.36 10.68
C ALA A 111 8.00 11.74 10.29
N ILE A 112 8.41 10.63 10.92
CA ILE A 112 9.68 9.94 10.65
C ILE A 112 9.61 9.25 9.28
N SER A 113 8.52 8.53 9.03
CA SER A 113 8.21 7.86 7.78
C SER A 113 8.14 8.86 6.63
N ARG A 114 7.44 9.98 6.83
CA ARG A 114 7.38 11.05 5.83
C ARG A 114 8.76 11.59 5.47
N GLN A 115 9.60 11.89 6.46
CA GLN A 115 10.96 12.38 6.20
C GLN A 115 11.78 11.36 5.39
N ARG A 116 11.70 10.07 5.74
CA ARG A 116 12.38 8.99 4.99
C ARG A 116 11.88 8.88 3.56
N LEU A 117 10.56 8.98 3.35
CA LEU A 117 9.96 8.96 2.03
C LEU A 117 10.38 10.16 1.18
N GLU A 118 10.48 11.35 1.76
CA GLU A 118 10.98 12.54 1.05
C GLU A 118 12.43 12.38 0.60
N VAL A 119 13.28 11.78 1.44
CA VAL A 119 14.68 11.45 1.09
C VAL A 119 14.72 10.42 -0.04
N LEU A 120 13.96 9.32 0.08
CA LEU A 120 13.86 8.30 -0.97
C LEU A 120 13.38 8.90 -2.30
N TRP A 121 12.34 9.72 -2.25
CA TRP A 121 11.77 10.38 -3.43
C TRP A 121 12.79 11.29 -4.11
N SER A 122 13.51 12.12 -3.33
CA SER A 122 14.54 13.00 -3.87
C SER A 122 15.58 12.20 -4.66
N ARG A 123 16.10 11.12 -4.06
CA ARG A 123 17.07 10.22 -4.73
C ARG A 123 16.53 9.60 -6.02
N LEU A 124 15.30 9.11 -6.00
CA LEU A 124 14.65 8.53 -7.19
C LEU A 124 14.43 9.54 -8.31
N THR A 125 14.26 10.82 -7.99
CA THR A 125 14.07 11.89 -8.99
C THR A 125 15.36 12.54 -9.48
N GLU A 126 16.43 12.46 -8.68
CA GLU A 126 17.76 12.96 -9.01
C GLU A 126 18.58 11.98 -9.88
N GLY A 127 18.28 10.69 -9.81
CA GLY A 127 18.79 9.65 -10.74
C GLY A 127 18.25 9.79 -12.16
#